data_AF-A0A524CQX8-F1
#
_entry.id   AF-A0A524CQX8-F1
#
_cell.length_a   1.000
_cell.length_b   1.000
_cell.length_c   1.000
_cell.angle_alpha   90.00
_cell.angle_beta   90.00
_cell.angle_gamma   90.00
#
_symmetry.space_group_name_H-M   'P 1'
#
loop_
_entity.id
_entity.type
_entity.pdbx_description
1 polymer ?
#
loop_
_entity_poly.entity_id
_entity_poly.type
_entity_poly.pdbx_seq_one_letter_code
_entity_poly.pdbx_strand_id
1 'polypeptide(L)'
;MVEAKRELDHKDITKLFGPRSQIYGDCIQFLKKKALRKKDAYEHKFAEWKVVFKDIYGTLEEELFLNHTYFALILKAIVVTKLSVMANLDLEDAYLDFKDSNLAVFHFFEFETFYWVDLSKKLFRTIYNYLEKVNYSREDLFHDMYQHIFMPLTRHKIGEFYTPFNLVKKMVENFYEFGAKSLDPSCGSGSFLIEMVRQILSSEKPDTLKFDALNNIYGFDI
;
A
#
# COMPACT_ATOMS: atom_id res chain seq x y z
N MET A 1 17.90 -28.16 -7.63
CA MET A 1 16.93 -27.71 -6.60
C MET A 1 16.93 -26.19 -6.62
N VAL A 2 15.87 -25.58 -7.12
CA VAL A 2 15.66 -24.13 -6.96
C VAL A 2 15.32 -23.94 -5.49
N GLU A 3 16.13 -23.17 -4.74
CA GLU A 3 15.77 -22.77 -3.37
C GLU A 3 14.36 -22.20 -3.40
N ALA A 4 13.47 -22.75 -2.56
CA ALA A 4 12.13 -22.21 -2.41
C ALA A 4 12.27 -20.75 -1.96
N LYS A 5 12.04 -19.81 -2.88
CA LYS A 5 12.03 -18.38 -2.55
C LYS A 5 11.03 -18.18 -1.41
N ARG A 6 11.50 -17.57 -0.32
CA ARG A 6 10.67 -17.23 0.84
C ARG A 6 9.44 -16.45 0.39
N GLU A 7 8.27 -16.89 0.83
CA GLU A 7 6.99 -16.21 0.61
C GLU A 7 6.79 -15.19 1.74
N LEU A 8 6.53 -13.95 1.36
CA LEU A 8 6.41 -12.80 2.25
C LEU A 8 4.92 -12.56 2.55
N ASP A 9 4.58 -12.60 3.83
CA ASP A 9 3.23 -12.46 4.37
C ASP A 9 3.03 -11.10 5.08
N HIS A 10 1.81 -10.79 5.54
CA HIS A 10 1.47 -9.56 6.27
C HIS A 10 2.37 -9.32 7.51
N LYS A 11 2.80 -10.38 8.20
CA LYS A 11 3.69 -10.31 9.37
C LYS A 11 5.10 -9.96 8.96
N ASP A 12 5.59 -10.53 7.88
CA ASP A 12 6.90 -10.22 7.32
C ASP A 12 6.95 -8.77 6.80
N ILE A 13 5.89 -8.29 6.11
CA ILE A 13 5.76 -6.87 5.74
C ILE A 13 5.83 -5.99 6.98
N THR A 14 5.03 -6.31 8.01
CA THR A 14 4.98 -5.53 9.25
C THR A 14 6.33 -5.55 9.99
N LYS A 15 7.05 -6.67 9.95
CA LYS A 15 8.39 -6.76 10.54
C LYS A 15 9.41 -5.90 9.80
N LEU A 16 9.33 -5.83 8.48
CA LEU A 16 10.26 -5.07 7.64
C LEU A 16 9.94 -3.58 7.62
N PHE A 17 8.66 -3.19 7.62
CA PHE A 17 8.20 -1.83 7.33
C PHE A 17 7.29 -1.24 8.42
N GLY A 18 6.97 -1.98 9.48
CA GLY A 18 6.19 -1.45 10.60
C GLY A 18 7.00 -0.48 11.49
N PRO A 19 6.34 0.24 12.41
CA PRO A 19 6.95 1.30 13.23
C PRO A 19 8.16 0.88 14.09
N ARG A 20 8.31 -0.43 14.36
CA ARG A 20 9.42 -0.99 15.14
C ARG A 20 10.62 -1.39 14.27
N SER A 21 10.55 -1.23 12.95
CA SER A 21 11.59 -1.66 12.03
C SER A 21 12.67 -0.58 11.85
N GLN A 22 13.88 -1.03 11.49
CA GLN A 22 14.97 -0.11 11.16
C GLN A 22 14.65 0.73 9.91
N ILE A 23 13.99 0.13 8.90
CA ILE A 23 13.62 0.82 7.67
C ILE A 23 12.65 1.97 7.96
N TYR A 24 11.67 1.73 8.83
CA TYR A 24 10.75 2.78 9.28
C TYR A 24 11.52 3.93 9.94
N GLY A 25 12.37 3.63 10.93
CA GLY A 25 13.17 4.63 11.62
C GLY A 25 14.05 5.46 10.67
N ASP A 26 14.75 4.80 9.76
CA ASP A 26 15.63 5.45 8.79
C ASP A 26 14.84 6.34 7.80
N CYS A 27 13.69 5.86 7.31
CA CYS A 27 12.83 6.63 6.42
C CYS A 27 12.22 7.84 7.12
N ILE A 28 11.68 7.71 8.33
CA ILE A 28 11.10 8.84 9.07
C ILE A 28 12.17 9.90 9.36
N GLN A 29 13.38 9.50 9.73
CA GLN A 29 14.50 10.44 9.90
C GLN A 29 14.88 11.14 8.59
N PHE A 30 14.85 10.41 7.47
CA PHE A 30 15.06 10.98 6.14
C PHE A 30 13.97 12.00 5.79
N LEU A 31 12.69 11.67 6.02
CA LEU A 31 11.56 12.55 5.73
C LEU A 31 11.61 13.84 6.57
N LYS A 32 11.88 13.73 7.89
CA LYS A 32 12.06 14.90 8.76
C LYS A 32 13.17 15.84 8.25
N LYS A 33 14.31 15.29 7.83
CA LYS A 33 15.40 16.09 7.24
C LYS A 33 15.01 16.72 5.90
N LYS A 34 14.19 16.04 5.10
CA LYS A 34 13.72 16.55 3.80
C LYS A 34 12.65 17.62 3.95
N ALA A 35 11.76 17.51 4.93
CA ALA A 35 10.77 18.54 5.25
C ALA A 35 11.45 19.89 5.52
N LEU A 36 12.56 19.90 6.27
CA LEU A 36 13.35 21.11 6.53
C LEU A 36 14.03 21.69 5.27
N ARG A 37 14.49 20.82 4.35
CA ARG A 37 15.22 21.24 3.13
C ARG A 37 14.31 21.62 1.97
N LYS A 38 13.13 21.03 1.89
CA LYS A 38 12.11 21.27 0.87
C LYS A 38 10.87 21.91 1.51
N LYS A 39 11.10 22.96 2.30
CA LYS A 39 10.09 23.56 3.18
C LYS A 39 8.81 23.93 2.42
N ASP A 40 8.92 24.66 1.32
CA ASP A 40 7.75 25.14 0.58
C ASP A 40 6.90 23.99 0.00
N ALA A 41 7.55 22.98 -0.60
CA ALA A 41 6.86 21.80 -1.15
C ALA A 41 6.20 20.95 -0.05
N TYR A 42 6.89 20.79 1.09
CA TYR A 42 6.36 20.09 2.26
C TYR A 42 5.15 20.82 2.85
N GLU A 43 5.27 22.13 3.09
CA GLU A 43 4.20 22.95 3.68
C GLU A 43 2.97 23.00 2.78
N HIS A 44 3.17 23.08 1.46
CA HIS A 44 2.08 23.02 0.49
C HIS A 44 1.34 21.69 0.54
N LYS A 45 2.05 20.55 0.47
CA LYS A 45 1.42 19.22 0.54
C LYS A 45 0.82 18.92 1.91
N PHE A 46 1.43 19.40 2.98
CA PHE A 46 0.87 19.28 4.33
C PHE A 46 -0.43 20.09 4.45
N ALA A 47 -0.52 21.27 3.83
CA ALA A 47 -1.77 22.04 3.80
C ALA A 47 -2.87 21.32 3.01
N GLU A 48 -2.57 20.78 1.83
CA GLU A 48 -3.52 19.96 1.05
C GLU A 48 -4.00 18.75 1.85
N TRP A 49 -3.08 18.00 2.45
CA TRP A 49 -3.40 16.86 3.30
C TRP A 49 -4.30 17.26 4.46
N LYS A 50 -4.04 18.41 5.10
CA LYS A 50 -4.88 18.87 6.20
C LYS A 50 -6.32 19.15 5.77
N VAL A 51 -6.55 19.62 4.55
CA VAL A 51 -7.92 19.85 4.03
C VAL A 51 -8.67 18.52 3.90
N VAL A 52 -8.01 17.48 3.38
CA VAL A 52 -8.63 16.16 3.15
C VAL A 52 -8.91 15.43 4.46
N PHE A 53 -7.96 15.47 5.40
CA PHE A 53 -7.97 14.58 6.56
C PHE A 53 -8.54 15.19 7.85
N LYS A 54 -8.91 16.47 7.83
CA LYS A 54 -9.44 17.20 9.00
C LYS A 54 -10.65 16.53 9.63
N ASP A 55 -11.60 16.13 8.80
CA ASP A 55 -12.86 15.57 9.27
C ASP A 55 -12.72 14.11 9.72
N ILE A 56 -11.61 13.45 9.34
CA ILE A 56 -11.28 12.06 9.71
C ILE A 56 -10.60 12.01 11.08
N TYR A 57 -9.46 12.69 11.24
CA TYR A 57 -8.63 12.54 12.45
C TYR A 57 -8.90 13.59 13.53
N GLY A 58 -9.51 14.72 13.17
CA GLY A 58 -9.72 15.88 14.04
C GLY A 58 -8.42 16.62 14.38
N THR A 59 -7.46 15.95 15.03
CA THR A 59 -6.12 16.51 15.30
C THR A 59 -5.17 16.12 14.18
N LEU A 60 -4.58 17.13 13.54
CA LEU A 60 -3.72 16.96 12.37
C LEU A 60 -2.28 17.36 12.71
N GLU A 61 -1.48 16.35 13.05
CA GLU A 61 -0.08 16.52 13.43
C GLU A 61 0.87 16.25 12.27
N GLU A 62 2.02 16.92 12.26
CA GLU A 62 3.07 16.68 11.27
C GLU A 62 3.55 15.21 11.28
N GLU A 63 3.61 14.58 12.45
CA GLU A 63 4.01 13.18 12.56
C GLU A 63 3.04 12.25 11.82
N LEU A 64 1.74 12.51 11.88
CA LEU A 64 0.74 11.74 11.14
C LEU A 64 0.91 11.91 9.63
N PHE A 65 1.14 13.14 9.15
CA PHE A 65 1.42 13.39 7.73
C PHE A 65 2.70 12.69 7.25
N LEU A 66 3.76 12.68 8.07
CA LEU A 66 4.99 11.96 7.77
C LEU A 66 4.78 10.45 7.73
N ASN A 67 3.89 9.91 8.56
CA ASN A 67 3.51 8.50 8.55
C ASN A 67 2.71 8.12 7.28
N HIS A 68 1.77 8.96 6.84
CA HIS A 68 1.11 8.76 5.55
C HIS A 68 2.09 8.86 4.38
N THR A 69 2.99 9.85 4.42
CA THR A 69 4.07 10.00 3.43
C THR A 69 4.94 8.75 3.37
N TYR A 70 5.35 8.24 4.53
CA TYR A 70 6.12 7.00 4.64
C TYR A 70 5.39 5.82 4.01
N PHE A 71 4.13 5.61 4.40
CA PHE A 71 3.32 4.50 3.93
C PHE A 71 3.18 4.51 2.40
N ALA A 72 2.83 5.67 1.81
CA ALA A 72 2.74 5.84 0.37
C ALA A 72 4.05 5.53 -0.36
N LEU A 73 5.19 6.01 0.16
CA LEU A 73 6.50 5.77 -0.45
C LEU A 73 6.95 4.30 -0.35
N ILE A 74 6.59 3.60 0.73
CA ILE A 74 6.84 2.16 0.86
C ILE A 74 5.99 1.37 -0.11
N LEU A 75 4.69 1.68 -0.23
CA LEU A 75 3.83 1.04 -1.23
C LEU A 75 4.37 1.24 -2.65
N LYS A 76 4.74 2.47 -3.00
CA LYS A 76 5.39 2.79 -4.27
C LYS A 76 6.66 1.96 -4.48
N ALA A 77 7.53 1.89 -3.48
CA ALA A 77 8.79 1.14 -3.57
C ALA A 77 8.55 -0.37 -3.75
N ILE A 78 7.56 -0.95 -3.07
CA ILE A 78 7.20 -2.37 -3.19
C ILE A 78 6.67 -2.67 -4.60
N VAL A 79 5.72 -1.85 -5.08
CA VAL A 79 5.13 -2.00 -6.42
C VAL A 79 6.19 -1.88 -7.50
N VAL A 80 7.00 -0.80 -7.47
CA VAL A 80 8.07 -0.59 -8.44
C VAL A 80 9.06 -1.75 -8.40
N THR A 81 9.53 -2.16 -7.23
CA THR A 81 10.46 -3.30 -7.13
C THR A 81 9.88 -4.57 -7.74
N LYS A 82 8.60 -4.88 -7.47
CA LYS A 82 7.93 -6.05 -8.02
C LYS A 82 7.87 -6.00 -9.55
N LEU A 83 7.49 -4.86 -10.11
CA LEU A 83 7.39 -4.66 -11.56
C LEU A 83 8.76 -4.72 -12.24
N SER A 84 9.76 -4.05 -11.67
CA SER A 84 11.14 -4.07 -12.18
C SER A 84 11.70 -5.50 -12.20
N VAL A 85 11.49 -6.28 -11.14
CA VAL A 85 11.90 -7.70 -11.09
C VAL A 85 11.17 -8.53 -12.15
N MET A 86 9.87 -8.28 -12.37
CA MET A 86 9.11 -8.97 -13.42
C MET A 86 9.58 -8.62 -14.83
N ALA A 87 10.03 -7.38 -15.03
CA ALA A 87 10.59 -6.89 -16.28
C ALA A 87 12.09 -7.20 -16.45
N ASN A 88 12.72 -7.90 -15.49
CA ASN A 88 14.17 -8.15 -15.43
C ASN A 88 15.04 -6.88 -15.46
N LEU A 89 14.55 -5.78 -14.90
CA LEU A 89 15.29 -4.54 -14.72
C LEU A 89 16.23 -4.65 -13.51
N ASP A 90 17.35 -3.94 -13.57
CA ASP A 90 18.28 -3.88 -12.45
C ASP A 90 17.88 -2.80 -11.42
N LEU A 91 18.66 -2.68 -10.34
CA LEU A 91 18.40 -1.72 -9.27
C LEU A 91 18.45 -0.26 -9.73
N GLU A 92 19.30 0.06 -10.70
CA GLU A 92 19.48 1.41 -11.19
C GLU A 92 18.26 1.84 -12.01
N ASP A 93 17.81 0.99 -12.92
CA ASP A 93 16.59 1.19 -13.69
C ASP A 93 15.37 1.23 -12.77
N ALA A 94 15.25 0.32 -11.81
CA ALA A 94 14.18 0.33 -10.82
C ALA A 94 14.13 1.63 -9.99
N TYR A 95 15.30 2.20 -9.66
CA TYR A 95 15.36 3.47 -8.95
C TYR A 95 15.01 4.67 -9.82
N LEU A 96 15.33 4.61 -11.13
CA LEU A 96 14.88 5.60 -12.09
C LEU A 96 13.35 5.56 -12.24
N ASP A 97 12.76 4.36 -12.37
CA ASP A 97 11.31 4.16 -12.41
C ASP A 97 10.64 4.63 -11.11
N PHE A 98 11.26 4.38 -9.95
CA PHE A 98 10.74 4.87 -8.68
C PHE A 98 10.72 6.41 -8.62
N LYS A 99 11.70 7.07 -9.23
CA LYS A 99 11.78 8.53 -9.30
C LYS A 99 10.88 9.12 -10.38
N ASP A 100 10.63 8.38 -11.45
CA ASP A 100 9.70 8.80 -12.47
C ASP A 100 8.28 8.68 -11.89
N SER A 101 7.64 9.83 -11.68
CA SER A 101 6.27 9.88 -11.15
C SER A 101 5.25 9.27 -12.12
N ASN A 102 5.66 8.85 -13.33
CA ASN A 102 4.83 8.21 -14.34
C ASN A 102 4.42 6.75 -14.01
N LEU A 103 4.02 6.49 -12.77
CA LEU A 103 3.08 5.42 -12.46
C LEU A 103 1.66 5.77 -12.93
N ALA A 104 1.52 6.58 -13.99
CA ALA A 104 0.25 7.04 -14.56
C ALA A 104 -0.64 5.87 -14.96
N VAL A 105 -0.05 4.72 -15.33
CA VAL A 105 -0.77 3.46 -15.59
C VAL A 105 -1.57 3.00 -14.37
N PHE A 106 -1.10 3.29 -13.16
CA PHE A 106 -1.76 2.90 -11.92
C PHE A 106 -2.70 3.97 -11.37
N HIS A 107 -2.79 5.14 -12.01
CA HIS A 107 -3.63 6.25 -11.57
C HIS A 107 -3.53 6.50 -10.05
N PHE A 108 -2.34 6.45 -9.46
CA PHE A 108 -2.10 6.69 -8.02
C PHE A 108 -2.29 8.18 -7.62
N PHE A 109 -3.29 8.86 -8.18
CA PHE A 109 -3.56 10.27 -7.93
C PHE A 109 -3.83 10.50 -6.43
N GLU A 110 -4.41 9.51 -5.76
CA GLU A 110 -4.66 9.48 -4.31
C GLU A 110 -3.38 9.62 -3.49
N PHE A 111 -2.21 9.30 -4.06
CA PHE A 111 -0.92 9.40 -3.39
C PHE A 111 -0.07 10.60 -3.83
N GLU A 112 -0.52 11.45 -4.76
CA GLU A 112 0.24 12.62 -5.22
C GLU A 112 0.54 13.61 -4.07
N THR A 113 -0.35 13.70 -3.08
CA THR A 113 -0.13 14.51 -1.87
C THR A 113 1.10 14.05 -1.08
N PHE A 114 1.50 12.79 -1.22
CA PHE A 114 2.61 12.19 -0.47
C PHE A 114 3.93 12.13 -1.28
N TYR A 115 3.91 12.44 -2.58
CA TYR A 115 5.08 12.37 -3.46
C TYR A 115 5.87 13.69 -3.56
N TRP A 116 5.85 14.52 -2.51
CA TRP A 116 6.70 15.72 -2.42
C TRP A 116 8.20 15.40 -2.31
N VAL A 117 8.53 14.14 -2.01
CA VAL A 117 9.90 13.64 -1.85
C VAL A 117 10.03 12.19 -2.27
N ASP A 118 11.10 11.88 -3.00
CA ASP A 118 11.52 10.50 -3.25
C ASP A 118 12.48 10.01 -2.16
N LEU A 119 12.39 8.74 -1.82
CA LEU A 119 13.39 8.06 -1.01
C LEU A 119 14.79 8.22 -1.63
N SER A 120 15.80 8.37 -0.77
CA SER A 120 17.18 8.34 -1.27
C SER A 120 17.50 6.98 -1.89
N LYS A 121 18.36 6.96 -2.91
CA LYS A 121 18.89 5.73 -3.53
C LYS A 121 19.39 4.69 -2.52
N LYS A 122 19.98 5.13 -1.41
CA LYS A 122 20.43 4.24 -0.33
C LYS A 122 19.25 3.52 0.33
N LEU A 123 18.20 4.25 0.70
CA LEU A 123 16.99 3.67 1.31
C LEU A 123 16.25 2.78 0.33
N PHE A 124 16.08 3.24 -0.91
CA PHE A 124 15.46 2.44 -1.96
C PHE A 124 16.22 1.13 -2.18
N ARG A 125 17.56 1.17 -2.28
CA ARG A 125 18.40 -0.03 -2.37
C ARG A 125 18.18 -1.00 -1.21
N THR A 126 18.09 -0.49 0.02
CA THR A 126 17.81 -1.34 1.18
C THR A 126 16.48 -2.07 1.00
N ILE A 127 15.42 -1.34 0.60
CA ILE A 127 14.09 -1.92 0.36
C ILE A 127 14.15 -2.94 -0.79
N TYR A 128 14.72 -2.55 -1.94
CA TYR A 128 14.86 -3.37 -3.13
C TYR A 128 15.54 -4.72 -2.82
N ASN A 129 16.65 -4.70 -2.09
CA ASN A 129 17.39 -5.91 -1.73
C ASN A 129 16.58 -6.90 -0.88
N TYR A 130 15.64 -6.42 -0.05
CA TYR A 130 14.74 -7.29 0.69
C TYR A 130 13.65 -7.90 -0.19
N LEU A 131 13.28 -7.24 -1.28
CA LEU A 131 12.11 -7.58 -2.09
C LEU A 131 12.46 -8.27 -3.43
N GLU A 132 13.70 -8.15 -3.93
CA GLU A 132 14.08 -8.67 -5.26
C GLU A 132 13.97 -10.21 -5.37
N LYS A 133 14.12 -10.91 -4.25
CA LYS A 133 14.24 -12.37 -4.19
C LYS A 133 13.10 -13.06 -3.45
N VAL A 134 12.00 -12.35 -3.20
CA VAL A 134 10.85 -12.89 -2.47
C VAL A 134 9.67 -13.17 -3.39
N ASN A 135 8.89 -14.16 -3.01
CA ASN A 135 7.52 -14.29 -3.49
C ASN A 135 6.60 -13.58 -2.48
N TYR A 136 5.42 -13.16 -2.94
CA TYR A 136 4.43 -12.52 -2.08
C TYR A 136 3.28 -13.50 -1.90
N SER A 137 2.82 -13.64 -0.66
CA SER A 137 1.58 -14.36 -0.39
C SER A 137 0.39 -13.64 -1.04
N ARG A 138 -0.69 -14.39 -1.25
CA ARG A 138 -1.92 -13.90 -1.90
C ARG A 138 -2.92 -13.27 -0.92
N GLU A 139 -2.51 -12.97 0.29
CA GLU A 139 -3.34 -12.32 1.32
C GLU A 139 -3.22 -10.79 1.27
N ASP A 140 -3.96 -10.09 2.12
CA ASP A 140 -3.76 -8.65 2.34
C ASP A 140 -2.45 -8.43 3.11
N LEU A 141 -1.41 -8.10 2.36
CA LEU A 141 -0.05 -7.88 2.85
C LEU A 141 0.10 -6.63 3.74
N PHE A 142 -0.81 -5.66 3.64
CA PHE A 142 -0.60 -4.32 4.20
C PHE A 142 -1.49 -4.01 5.40
N HIS A 143 -2.52 -4.81 5.63
CA HIS A 143 -3.47 -4.62 6.73
C HIS A 143 -2.80 -4.41 8.11
N ASP A 144 -1.92 -5.30 8.53
CA ASP A 144 -1.22 -5.17 9.82
C ASP A 144 -0.31 -3.94 9.86
N MET A 145 0.38 -3.64 8.76
CA MET A 145 1.26 -2.47 8.68
C MET A 145 0.46 -1.17 8.80
N TYR A 146 -0.67 -1.08 8.09
CA TYR A 146 -1.59 0.04 8.19
C TYR A 146 -2.08 0.23 9.63
N GLN A 147 -2.56 -0.85 10.25
CA GLN A 147 -3.03 -0.79 11.64
C GLN A 147 -1.93 -0.32 12.60
N HIS A 148 -0.71 -0.86 12.50
CA HIS A 148 0.37 -0.48 13.38
C HIS A 148 0.82 0.98 13.21
N ILE A 149 0.75 1.52 11.98
CA ILE A 149 1.15 2.91 11.71
C ILE A 149 0.06 3.89 12.15
N PHE A 150 -1.21 3.58 11.88
CA PHE A 150 -2.31 4.56 12.02
C PHE A 150 -3.19 4.36 13.26
N MET A 151 -3.44 3.12 13.72
CA MET A 151 -4.31 2.88 14.88
C MET A 151 -3.78 3.39 16.23
N PRO A 152 -2.47 3.42 16.52
CA PRO A 152 -1.98 4.02 17.75
C PRO A 152 -2.37 5.49 17.91
N LEU A 153 -2.58 6.22 16.80
CA LEU A 153 -2.92 7.64 16.75
C LEU A 153 -4.44 7.89 16.81
N THR A 154 -5.27 6.87 16.53
CA THR A 154 -6.75 7.01 16.41
C THR A 154 -7.56 6.29 17.50
N ARG A 155 -6.88 5.66 18.47
CA ARG A 155 -7.41 4.67 19.45
C ARG A 155 -8.67 5.05 20.26
N HIS A 156 -9.17 6.28 20.18
CA HIS A 156 -10.36 6.72 20.92
C HIS A 156 -11.52 7.27 20.07
N LYS A 157 -11.37 7.46 18.74
CA LYS A 157 -12.34 8.28 17.99
C LYS A 157 -13.14 7.59 16.89
N ILE A 158 -12.70 6.46 16.34
CA ILE A 158 -13.34 5.91 15.13
C ILE A 158 -13.65 4.44 15.39
N GLY A 159 -14.92 4.05 15.29
CA GLY A 159 -15.41 2.67 15.44
C GLY A 159 -14.99 1.76 14.30
N GLU A 160 -13.72 1.82 13.88
CA GLU A 160 -13.15 0.97 12.84
C GLU A 160 -13.00 -0.45 13.38
N PHE A 161 -13.91 -1.33 12.97
CA PHE A 161 -13.83 -2.77 13.23
C PHE A 161 -13.41 -3.48 11.96
N TYR A 162 -12.23 -4.09 11.99
CA TYR A 162 -11.78 -4.93 10.89
C TYR A 162 -12.50 -6.27 10.91
N THR A 163 -13.03 -6.67 9.75
CA THR A 163 -13.66 -7.98 9.60
C THR A 163 -12.58 -9.07 9.62
N PRO A 164 -12.68 -10.09 10.49
CA PRO A 164 -11.73 -11.19 10.52
C PRO A 164 -11.59 -11.86 9.14
N PHE A 165 -10.37 -12.05 8.65
CA PHE A 165 -10.11 -12.54 7.28
C PHE A 165 -10.75 -13.91 6.99
N ASN A 166 -10.84 -14.78 7.99
CA ASN A 166 -11.52 -16.08 7.86
C ASN A 166 -13.03 -15.94 7.60
N LEU A 167 -13.67 -14.88 8.11
CA LEU A 167 -15.06 -14.57 7.83
C LEU A 167 -15.22 -13.97 6.43
N VAL A 168 -14.35 -13.02 6.06
CA VAL A 168 -14.29 -12.44 4.70
C VAL A 168 -14.21 -13.55 3.65
N LYS A 169 -13.22 -14.44 3.79
CA LYS A 169 -13.02 -15.57 2.89
C LYS A 169 -14.26 -16.46 2.77
N LYS A 170 -14.86 -16.85 3.91
CA LYS A 170 -16.07 -17.68 3.91
C LYS A 170 -17.26 -17.00 3.23
N MET A 171 -17.42 -15.69 3.43
CA MET A 171 -18.52 -14.95 2.81
C MET A 171 -18.32 -14.85 1.30
N VAL A 172 -17.13 -14.48 0.85
CA VAL A 172 -16.84 -14.38 -0.59
C VAL A 172 -16.97 -15.74 -1.27
N GLU A 173 -16.41 -16.81 -0.69
CA GLU A 173 -16.53 -18.18 -1.23
C GLU A 173 -17.99 -18.65 -1.36
N ASN A 174 -18.88 -18.22 -0.46
CA ASN A 174 -20.28 -18.66 -0.45
C ASN A 174 -21.20 -17.80 -1.32
N PHE A 175 -20.87 -16.52 -1.55
CA PHE A 175 -21.81 -15.56 -2.13
C PHE A 175 -21.32 -14.88 -3.42
N TYR A 176 -20.01 -14.79 -3.65
CA TYR A 176 -19.51 -14.17 -4.87
C TYR A 176 -19.54 -15.16 -6.04
N GLU A 177 -20.14 -14.71 -7.15
CA GLU A 177 -20.17 -15.44 -8.42
C GLU A 177 -19.28 -14.73 -9.45
N PHE A 178 -18.51 -15.50 -10.23
CA PHE A 178 -17.59 -14.93 -11.22
C PHE A 178 -18.33 -14.02 -12.22
N GLY A 179 -17.92 -12.75 -12.27
CA GLY A 179 -18.48 -11.75 -13.19
C GLY A 179 -19.71 -11.02 -12.64
N ALA A 180 -20.19 -11.36 -11.44
CA ALA A 180 -21.28 -10.65 -10.80
C ALA A 180 -20.89 -9.21 -10.43
N LYS A 181 -21.83 -8.28 -10.64
CA LYS A 181 -21.69 -6.91 -10.13
C LYS A 181 -21.80 -6.93 -8.61
N SER A 182 -20.71 -6.61 -7.94
CA SER A 182 -20.58 -6.73 -6.50
C SER A 182 -20.18 -5.39 -5.90
N LEU A 183 -20.87 -5.00 -4.83
CA LEU A 183 -20.70 -3.72 -4.16
C LEU A 183 -20.44 -3.96 -2.68
N ASP A 184 -19.32 -3.44 -2.17
CA ASP A 184 -19.10 -3.23 -0.75
C ASP A 184 -19.30 -1.73 -0.42
N PRO A 185 -20.44 -1.34 0.18
CA PRO A 185 -20.78 0.06 0.40
C PRO A 185 -20.05 0.71 1.58
N SER A 186 -19.26 -0.07 2.33
CA SER A 186 -18.45 0.39 3.47
C SER A 186 -17.17 -0.44 3.53
N CYS A 187 -16.38 -0.37 2.46
CA CYS A 187 -15.34 -1.34 2.21
C CYS A 187 -14.14 -1.22 3.14
N GLY A 188 -13.97 -0.12 3.86
CA GLY A 188 -12.82 0.17 4.70
C GLY A 188 -11.53 -0.02 3.91
N SER A 189 -10.63 -0.88 4.43
CA SER A 189 -9.40 -1.25 3.73
C SER A 189 -9.59 -2.18 2.52
N GLY A 190 -10.82 -2.57 2.20
CA GLY A 190 -11.18 -3.34 1.01
C GLY A 190 -11.04 -4.86 1.14
N SER A 191 -11.05 -5.44 2.35
CA SER A 191 -10.80 -6.89 2.51
C SER A 191 -11.74 -7.79 1.68
N PHE A 192 -13.02 -7.46 1.59
CA PHE A 192 -13.97 -8.19 0.72
C PHE A 192 -13.65 -8.02 -0.77
N LEU A 193 -13.28 -6.81 -1.19
CA LEU A 193 -12.91 -6.50 -2.58
C LEU A 193 -11.66 -7.27 -2.99
N ILE A 194 -10.63 -7.26 -2.14
CA ILE A 194 -9.37 -7.99 -2.34
C ILE A 194 -9.65 -9.49 -2.48
N GLU A 195 -10.51 -10.05 -1.63
CA GLU A 195 -10.83 -11.48 -1.68
C GLU A 195 -11.65 -11.85 -2.94
N MET A 196 -12.58 -10.99 -3.38
CA MET A 196 -13.28 -11.18 -4.67
C MET A 196 -12.29 -11.13 -5.85
N VAL A 197 -11.39 -10.14 -5.85
CA VAL A 197 -10.30 -10.03 -6.83
C VAL A 197 -9.43 -11.30 -6.83
N ARG A 198 -9.08 -11.81 -5.65
CA ARG A 198 -8.31 -13.05 -5.50
C ARG A 198 -9.04 -14.23 -6.15
N GLN A 199 -10.34 -14.39 -5.90
CA GLN A 199 -11.16 -15.45 -6.50
C GLN A 199 -11.19 -15.31 -8.04
N ILE A 200 -11.40 -14.10 -8.57
CA ILE A 200 -11.36 -13.82 -10.02
C ILE A 200 -10.02 -14.23 -10.64
N LEU A 201 -8.91 -13.74 -10.09
CA LEU A 201 -7.57 -13.97 -10.63
C LEU A 201 -7.16 -15.45 -10.54
N SER A 202 -7.62 -16.17 -9.51
CA SER A 202 -7.37 -17.60 -9.32
C SER A 202 -8.19 -18.53 -10.22
N SER A 203 -9.20 -18.00 -10.91
CA SER A 203 -10.04 -18.81 -11.81
C SER A 203 -9.29 -19.26 -13.07
N GLU A 204 -9.74 -20.37 -13.67
CA GLU A 204 -9.23 -20.88 -14.96
C GLU A 204 -9.83 -20.15 -16.17
N LYS A 205 -10.43 -18.96 -15.96
CA LYS A 205 -11.03 -18.17 -17.04
C LYS A 205 -9.97 -17.41 -17.86
N PRO A 206 -10.23 -17.12 -19.15
CA PRO A 206 -9.37 -16.24 -19.96
C PRO A 206 -9.19 -14.87 -19.32
N ASP A 207 -8.03 -14.24 -19.53
CA ASP A 207 -7.71 -12.93 -18.96
C ASP A 207 -8.72 -11.85 -19.35
N THR A 208 -9.24 -11.88 -20.58
CA THR A 208 -10.30 -10.95 -21.02
C THR A 208 -11.53 -11.01 -20.11
N LEU A 209 -12.02 -12.21 -19.77
CA LEU A 209 -13.15 -12.39 -18.86
C LEU A 209 -12.80 -12.02 -17.42
N LYS A 210 -11.54 -12.19 -17.00
CA LYS A 210 -11.07 -11.73 -15.68
C LYS A 210 -11.09 -10.21 -15.60
N PHE A 211 -10.62 -9.51 -16.63
CA PHE A 211 -10.69 -8.06 -16.70
C PHE A 211 -12.14 -7.56 -16.65
N ASP A 212 -13.05 -8.19 -17.41
CA ASP A 212 -14.48 -7.86 -17.36
C ASP A 212 -15.07 -8.08 -15.96
N ALA A 213 -14.71 -9.17 -15.28
CA ALA A 213 -15.15 -9.44 -13.91
C ALA A 213 -14.59 -8.44 -12.89
N LEU A 214 -13.33 -8.01 -13.04
CA LEU A 214 -12.72 -6.99 -12.18
C LEU A 214 -13.43 -5.64 -12.30
N ASN A 215 -13.88 -5.28 -13.51
CA ASN A 215 -14.65 -4.05 -13.75
C ASN A 215 -16.05 -4.04 -13.10
N ASN A 216 -16.50 -5.17 -12.56
CA ASN A 216 -17.78 -5.34 -11.87
C ASN A 216 -17.64 -5.32 -10.34
N ILE A 217 -16.45 -5.07 -9.79
CA ILE A 217 -16.20 -4.97 -8.35
C ILE A 217 -16.14 -3.50 -7.95
N TYR A 218 -17.02 -3.10 -7.02
CA TYR A 218 -17.16 -1.71 -6.56
C TYR A 218 -17.03 -1.62 -5.04
N GLY A 219 -16.36 -0.57 -4.57
CA GLY A 219 -16.18 -0.26 -3.16
C GLY A 219 -16.40 1.22 -2.89
N PHE A 220 -17.05 1.53 -1.77
CA PHE A 220 -17.13 2.89 -1.25
C PHE A 220 -16.77 2.88 0.23
N ASP A 221 -16.07 3.93 0.66
CA ASP A 221 -15.80 4.23 2.07
C ASP A 221 -15.91 5.75 2.29
N ILE A 222 -16.05 6.19 3.54
CA ILE A 222 -16.38 7.58 3.91
C ILE A 222 -15.17 8.52 3.90
#